data_AF-A0A5J4KYQ6-F1
#
_entry.id   AF-A0A5J4KYQ6-F1
#
_cell.length_a   1.000
_cell.length_b   1.000
_cell.length_c   1.000
_cell.angle_alpha   90.00
_cell.angle_beta   90.00
_cell.angle_gamma   90.00
#
_symmetry.space_group_name_H-M   'P 1'
#
loop_
_entity.id
_entity.type
_entity.pdbx_description
1 polymer ?
#
loop_
_entity_poly.entity_id
_entity_poly.type
_entity_poly.pdbx_seq_one_letter_code
_entity_poly.pdbx_strand_id
1 'polypeptide(L)'
;MNPLTGGDTTIPAVKIKPVSGGALHTLFTAPLNSQVLARAPRGQIILFTVNNDTTHVAQLYRINTDGTALKLLTSAKASYYTYDNYGDNSYLPWTNVSHDGKHYAILKGTNHTISLVIGNIDGGSPTTIAVSDNLILTHIVGWTTA
;
A
#
# COMPACT_ATOMS: atom_id res chain seq x y z
N MET A 1 0.19 -21.06 7.17
CA MET A 1 -0.78 -20.93 6.06
C MET A 1 -0.13 -20.08 4.98
N ASN A 2 -0.01 -20.63 3.78
CA ASN A 2 0.68 -20.03 2.64
C ASN A 2 -0.27 -19.02 1.97
N PRO A 3 0.03 -17.71 1.88
CA PRO A 3 -0.78 -16.85 1.05
C PRO A 3 -0.57 -17.29 -0.39
N LEU A 4 -1.67 -17.55 -1.11
CA LEU A 4 -1.69 -17.99 -2.50
C LEU A 4 -0.97 -16.97 -3.39
N THR A 5 0.35 -17.09 -3.53
CA THR A 5 1.17 -16.36 -4.49
C THR A 5 0.98 -16.98 -5.86
N GLY A 6 -0.19 -16.70 -6.46
CA GLY A 6 -0.41 -16.81 -7.89
C GLY A 6 -0.46 -15.42 -8.48
N GLY A 7 0.66 -14.69 -8.42
CA GLY A 7 0.81 -13.49 -9.25
C GLY A 7 0.89 -13.93 -10.70
N ASP A 8 -0.06 -13.46 -11.51
CA ASP A 8 0.02 -13.52 -12.97
C ASP A 8 1.44 -13.16 -13.43
N THR A 9 2.06 -14.00 -14.26
CA THR A 9 3.43 -13.82 -14.79
C THR A 9 3.53 -12.66 -15.79
N THR A 10 2.44 -11.95 -16.05
CA THR A 10 2.43 -10.68 -16.78
C THR A 10 2.71 -9.52 -15.83
N ILE A 11 3.42 -8.50 -16.33
CA ILE A 11 4.00 -7.41 -15.55
C ILE A 11 3.01 -6.87 -14.47
N PRO A 12 3.39 -6.88 -13.17
CA PRO A 12 2.54 -6.44 -12.07
C PRO A 12 2.04 -5.01 -12.30
N ALA A 13 0.75 -4.77 -12.08
CA ALA A 13 0.11 -3.52 -12.50
C ALA A 13 -1.08 -3.14 -11.63
N VAL A 14 -1.43 -1.86 -11.64
CA VAL A 14 -2.72 -1.35 -11.15
C VAL A 14 -3.64 -1.19 -12.34
N LYS A 15 -4.77 -1.90 -12.32
CA LYS A 15 -5.79 -1.88 -13.37
C LYS A 15 -7.16 -1.59 -12.77
N ILE A 16 -8.04 -0.97 -13.53
CA ILE A 16 -9.44 -0.71 -13.12
C ILE A 16 -10.39 -1.22 -14.19
N LYS A 17 -11.60 -1.61 -13.78
CA LYS A 17 -12.70 -1.91 -14.68
C LYS A 17 -13.98 -1.24 -14.17
N PRO A 18 -14.72 -0.53 -15.03
CA PRO A 18 -16.01 0.03 -14.65
C PRO A 18 -17.01 -1.06 -14.27
N VAL A 19 -17.78 -0.84 -13.20
CA VAL A 19 -18.85 -1.76 -12.77
C VAL A 19 -19.98 -1.88 -13.81
N SER A 20 -20.14 -0.86 -14.66
CA SER A 20 -21.08 -0.84 -15.77
C SER A 20 -20.71 -1.78 -16.93
N GLY A 21 -19.57 -2.48 -16.85
CA GLY A 21 -19.19 -3.48 -17.85
C GLY A 21 -18.25 -2.99 -18.95
N GLY A 22 -17.52 -1.88 -18.74
CA GLY A 22 -16.53 -1.35 -19.68
C GLY A 22 -15.22 -2.17 -19.79
N ALA A 23 -14.27 -1.65 -20.58
CA ALA A 23 -12.95 -2.26 -20.76
C ALA A 23 -12.10 -2.19 -19.47
N LEU A 24 -11.14 -3.12 -19.36
CA LEU A 24 -10.10 -3.07 -18.33
C LEU A 24 -9.04 -2.03 -18.75
N HIS A 25 -8.76 -1.07 -17.89
CA HIS A 25 -7.76 -0.03 -18.12
C HIS A 25 -6.57 -0.21 -17.19
N THR A 26 -5.36 -0.20 -17.72
CA THR A 26 -4.13 -0.18 -16.92
C THR A 26 -3.78 1.26 -16.57
N LEU A 27 -3.66 1.58 -15.28
CA LEU A 27 -3.27 2.90 -14.81
C LEU A 27 -1.77 2.99 -14.49
N PHE A 28 -1.17 1.89 -14.06
CA PHE A 28 0.24 1.82 -13.70
C PHE A 28 0.80 0.43 -13.97
N THR A 29 2.04 0.38 -14.43
CA THR A 29 2.80 -0.86 -14.68
C THR A 29 4.09 -0.80 -13.85
N ALA A 30 4.31 -1.79 -12.99
CA ALA A 30 5.49 -1.89 -12.16
C ALA A 30 6.68 -2.54 -12.91
N PRO A 31 7.91 -2.39 -12.40
CA PRO A 31 9.03 -3.21 -12.87
C PRO A 31 8.77 -4.71 -12.70
N LEU A 32 9.40 -5.53 -13.55
CA LEU A 32 9.47 -6.98 -13.34
C LEU A 32 10.01 -7.30 -11.94
N ASN A 33 9.55 -8.42 -11.37
CA ASN A 33 9.89 -8.87 -10.01
C ASN A 33 9.43 -7.91 -8.88
N SER A 34 8.38 -7.12 -9.13
CA SER A 34 7.74 -6.33 -8.08
C SER A 34 6.45 -7.00 -7.61
N GLN A 35 6.12 -6.87 -6.34
CA GLN A 35 4.78 -7.12 -5.84
C GLN A 35 4.01 -5.81 -5.79
N VAL A 36 2.78 -5.81 -6.32
CA VAL A 36 1.87 -4.66 -6.28
C VAL A 36 0.64 -5.02 -5.46
N LEU A 37 0.33 -4.22 -4.44
CA LEU A 37 -0.91 -4.32 -3.67
C LEU A 37 -1.61 -2.97 -3.75
N ALA A 38 -2.87 -2.96 -4.19
CA ALA A 38 -3.65 -1.72 -4.36
C ALA A 38 -4.85 -1.69 -3.40
N ARG A 39 -5.21 -0.49 -2.96
CA ARG A 39 -6.37 -0.17 -2.12
C ARG A 39 -7.05 1.08 -2.65
N ALA A 40 -8.38 1.08 -2.68
CA ALA A 40 -9.18 2.27 -2.96
C ALA A 40 -9.85 2.74 -1.65
N PRO A 41 -9.21 3.62 -0.86
CA PRO A 41 -9.66 3.94 0.49
C PRO A 41 -10.94 4.79 0.52
N ARG A 42 -11.01 5.85 -0.31
CA ARG A 42 -12.18 6.69 -0.51
C ARG A 42 -11.99 7.59 -1.73
N GLY A 43 -13.10 8.00 -2.36
CA GLY A 43 -13.09 8.97 -3.45
C GLY A 43 -12.49 8.40 -4.74
N GLN A 44 -11.93 9.29 -5.57
CA GLN A 44 -11.31 8.96 -6.86
C GLN A 44 -9.81 8.66 -6.72
N ILE A 45 -9.38 8.05 -5.63
CA ILE A 45 -7.96 7.79 -5.32
C ILE A 45 -7.72 6.29 -5.14
N ILE A 46 -6.59 5.82 -5.67
CA ILE A 46 -6.01 4.51 -5.43
C ILE A 46 -4.65 4.71 -4.75
N LEU A 47 -4.47 4.05 -3.61
CA LEU A 47 -3.17 3.85 -2.99
C LEU A 47 -2.62 2.50 -3.42
N PHE A 48 -1.32 2.39 -3.65
CA PHE A 48 -0.72 1.10 -3.93
C PHE A 48 0.74 1.02 -3.52
N THR A 49 1.18 -0.16 -3.09
CA THR A 49 2.58 -0.45 -2.86
C THR A 49 3.23 -1.03 -4.10
N VAL A 50 4.52 -0.77 -4.25
CA VAL A 50 5.42 -1.48 -5.16
C VAL A 50 6.60 -1.94 -4.32
N ASN A 51 6.66 -3.24 -4.05
CA ASN A 51 7.77 -3.87 -3.35
C ASN A 51 8.62 -4.58 -4.38
N ASN A 52 9.84 -4.09 -4.62
CA ASN A 52 10.74 -4.73 -5.58
C ASN A 52 11.64 -5.75 -4.87
N ASP A 53 11.48 -7.01 -5.22
CA ASP A 53 12.18 -8.11 -4.56
C ASP A 53 13.68 -8.12 -4.89
N THR A 54 14.07 -7.62 -6.06
CA THR A 54 15.46 -7.59 -6.51
C THR A 54 16.26 -6.47 -5.84
N THR A 55 15.67 -5.27 -5.74
CA THR A 55 16.37 -4.09 -5.20
C THR A 55 16.13 -3.89 -3.70
N HIS A 56 15.18 -4.62 -3.12
CA HIS A 56 14.69 -4.41 -1.75
C HIS A 56 14.31 -2.94 -1.51
N VAL A 57 13.59 -2.38 -2.47
CA VAL A 57 13.00 -1.05 -2.39
C VAL A 57 11.49 -1.19 -2.32
N ALA A 58 10.92 -0.66 -1.25
CA ALA A 58 9.48 -0.57 -1.06
C ALA A 58 9.03 0.86 -1.31
N GLN A 59 7.97 1.03 -2.07
CA GLN A 59 7.42 2.32 -2.47
C GLN A 59 5.92 2.33 -2.22
N LEU A 60 5.39 3.47 -1.74
CA LEU A 60 3.96 3.72 -1.63
C LEU A 60 3.60 4.86 -2.57
N TYR A 61 2.62 4.60 -3.42
CA TYR A 61 2.11 5.53 -4.39
C TYR A 61 0.65 5.85 -4.15
N ARG A 62 0.26 6.99 -4.72
CA ARG A 62 -1.11 7.42 -4.95
C ARG A 62 -1.31 7.64 -6.45
N ILE A 63 -2.49 7.34 -6.97
CA ILE A 63 -2.94 7.73 -8.30
C ILE A 63 -4.44 8.01 -8.27
N ASN A 64 -4.94 8.88 -9.13
CA ASN A 64 -6.38 9.05 -9.29
C ASN A 64 -6.97 7.85 -10.06
N THR A 65 -8.27 7.58 -9.89
CA THR A 65 -8.96 6.47 -10.60
C THR A 65 -9.04 6.68 -12.10
N ASP A 66 -8.82 7.90 -12.61
CA ASP A 66 -8.70 8.20 -14.04
C ASP A 66 -7.26 8.04 -14.57
N GLY A 67 -6.30 7.67 -13.71
CA GLY A 67 -4.88 7.52 -14.03
C GLY A 67 -4.06 8.81 -13.90
N THR A 68 -4.68 9.93 -13.55
CA THR A 68 -3.97 11.20 -13.35
C THR A 68 -3.32 11.30 -11.97
N ALA A 69 -2.49 12.33 -11.76
CA ALA A 69 -1.89 12.68 -10.48
C ALA A 69 -1.13 11.54 -9.77
N LEU A 70 -0.45 10.67 -10.54
CA LEU A 70 0.46 9.68 -9.98
C LEU A 70 1.52 10.37 -9.12
N LYS A 71 1.66 9.92 -7.87
CA LYS A 71 2.57 10.51 -6.89
C LYS A 71 3.20 9.44 -6.01
N LEU A 72 4.53 9.50 -5.86
CA LEU A 72 5.25 8.76 -4.82
C LEU A 72 5.03 9.47 -3.48
N LEU A 73 4.50 8.74 -2.50
CA LEU A 73 4.27 9.25 -1.15
C LEU A 73 5.44 8.96 -0.21
N THR A 74 6.04 7.77 -0.34
CA THR A 74 7.23 7.39 0.42
C THR A 74 7.97 6.23 -0.23
N SER A 75 9.27 6.13 0.04
CA SER A 75 10.14 5.05 -0.41
C SER A 75 11.15 4.71 0.68
N ALA A 76 11.50 3.44 0.79
CA ALA A 76 12.57 3.01 1.69
C ALA A 76 13.30 1.78 1.14
N LYS A 77 14.59 1.67 1.49
CA LYS A 77 15.29 0.39 1.41
C LYS A 77 14.74 -0.52 2.51
N ALA A 78 13.82 -1.40 2.13
CA ALA A 78 13.03 -2.23 3.02
C ALA A 78 12.61 -3.49 2.29
N SER A 79 12.36 -4.57 3.04
CA SER A 79 11.87 -5.81 2.44
C SER A 79 10.47 -5.60 1.85
N TYR A 80 9.61 -4.82 2.52
CA TYR A 80 8.28 -4.50 2.02
C TYR A 80 7.65 -3.29 2.72
N TYR A 81 6.73 -2.65 2.00
CA TYR A 81 5.57 -1.98 2.57
C TYR A 81 4.36 -2.88 2.44
N THR A 82 3.56 -2.97 3.50
CA THR A 82 2.30 -3.71 3.48
C THR A 82 1.20 -2.94 4.16
N TYR A 83 0.01 -3.04 3.59
CA TYR A 83 -1.20 -2.71 4.32
C TYR A 83 -1.34 -3.65 5.52
N ASP A 84 -1.86 -3.12 6.61
CA ASP A 84 -2.16 -3.97 7.75
C ASP A 84 -3.40 -4.81 7.43
N ASN A 85 -3.42 -6.03 7.95
CA ASN A 85 -4.53 -6.95 7.82
C ASN A 85 -4.88 -7.41 9.23
N TYR A 86 -5.99 -6.91 9.76
CA TYR A 86 -6.43 -7.23 11.11
C TYR A 86 -7.03 -8.65 11.15
N GLY A 87 -6.18 -9.67 11.26
CA GLY A 87 -6.59 -11.08 11.20
C GLY A 87 -6.79 -11.59 9.77
N ASP A 88 -7.02 -12.90 9.63
CA ASP A 88 -6.93 -13.61 8.34
C ASP A 88 -7.96 -13.21 7.27
N ASN A 89 -8.92 -12.32 7.57
CA ASN A 89 -10.01 -11.93 6.66
C ASN A 89 -10.51 -10.48 6.81
N SER A 90 -9.80 -9.60 7.50
CA SER A 90 -10.29 -8.23 7.71
C SER A 90 -9.84 -7.30 6.61
N TYR A 91 -10.61 -7.28 5.51
CA TYR A 91 -10.54 -6.30 4.43
C TYR A 91 -11.05 -4.93 4.87
N LEU A 92 -10.61 -4.41 6.02
CA LEU A 92 -11.04 -3.09 6.50
C LEU A 92 -10.11 -2.03 5.90
N PRO A 93 -10.49 -1.34 4.80
CA PRO A 93 -9.64 -0.28 4.21
C PRO A 93 -9.41 0.90 5.17
N TRP A 94 -10.20 0.98 6.24
CA TRP A 94 -10.21 2.04 7.25
C TRP A 94 -9.02 1.98 8.22
N THR A 95 -8.25 0.91 8.24
CA THR A 95 -7.08 0.82 9.12
C THR A 95 -5.93 1.67 8.58
N ASN A 96 -5.73 1.68 7.25
CA ASN A 96 -4.57 2.29 6.62
C ASN A 96 -4.79 3.73 6.14
N VAL A 97 -6.00 4.26 6.25
CA VAL A 97 -6.32 5.66 5.92
C VAL A 97 -7.13 6.27 7.05
N SER A 98 -6.79 7.49 7.45
CA SER A 98 -7.51 8.22 8.50
C SER A 98 -8.97 8.44 8.11
N HIS A 99 -9.85 8.59 9.10
CA HIS A 99 -11.29 8.76 8.86
C HIS A 99 -11.62 9.92 7.92
N ASP A 100 -10.84 11.01 7.99
CA ASP A 100 -10.98 12.19 7.14
C ASP A 100 -10.39 12.01 5.72
N GLY A 101 -9.73 10.88 5.45
CA GLY A 101 -9.13 10.55 4.16
C GLY A 101 -7.83 11.29 3.84
N LYS A 102 -7.29 12.10 4.76
CA LYS A 102 -6.13 12.97 4.48
C LYS A 102 -4.79 12.32 4.76
N HIS A 103 -4.75 11.26 5.56
CA HIS A 103 -3.51 10.62 5.96
C HIS A 103 -3.55 9.12 5.73
N TYR A 104 -2.38 8.54 5.46
CA TYR A 104 -2.18 7.11 5.36
C TYR A 104 -1.33 6.61 6.53
N ALA A 105 -1.51 5.34 6.86
CA ALA A 105 -0.67 4.58 7.76
C ALA A 105 -0.35 3.23 7.09
N ILE A 106 0.93 2.89 7.01
CA ILE A 106 1.40 1.65 6.38
C ILE A 106 2.51 1.00 7.21
N LEU A 107 2.58 -0.32 7.17
CA LEU A 107 3.64 -1.05 7.85
C LEU A 107 4.85 -1.20 6.92
N LYS A 108 6.02 -0.93 7.46
CA LYS A 108 7.32 -1.12 6.82
C LYS A 108 8.06 -2.25 7.53
N GLY A 109 8.44 -3.28 6.79
CA GLY A 109 9.22 -4.40 7.31
C GLY A 109 10.64 -4.45 6.74
N THR A 110 11.63 -4.68 7.60
CA THR A 110 13.01 -4.99 7.18
C THR A 110 13.58 -6.08 8.07
N ASN A 111 13.88 -7.26 7.50
CA ASN A 111 14.50 -8.46 8.12
C ASN A 111 13.90 -8.93 9.45
N HIS A 112 13.80 -8.10 10.50
CA HIS A 112 13.19 -8.39 11.80
C HIS A 112 12.50 -7.20 12.49
N THR A 113 12.47 -6.02 11.85
CA THR A 113 11.87 -4.81 12.41
C THR A 113 10.62 -4.42 11.64
N ILE A 114 9.60 -4.01 12.39
CA ILE A 114 8.39 -3.40 11.84
C ILE A 114 8.33 -1.96 12.32
N SER A 115 8.11 -1.04 11.39
CA SER A 115 7.87 0.37 11.66
C SER A 115 6.52 0.79 11.10
N LEU A 116 5.85 1.68 11.81
CA LEU A 116 4.65 2.35 11.33
C LEU A 116 5.07 3.62 10.58
N VAL A 117 4.64 3.74 9.33
CA VAL A 117 4.89 4.92 8.51
C VAL A 117 3.57 5.66 8.32
N ILE A 118 3.53 6.92 8.76
CA ILE A 118 2.35 7.78 8.72
C ILE A 118 2.67 9.01 7.88
N GLY A 119 1.80 9.39 6.95
CA GLY A 119 2.00 10.58 6.13
C GLY A 119 0.72 11.15 5.56
N ASN A 120 0.84 12.31 4.93
CA ASN A 120 -0.27 12.95 4.23
C ASN A 120 -0.43 12.35 2.82
N ILE A 121 -1.68 12.08 2.41
CA ILE A 121 -2.03 11.51 1.10
C ILE A 121 -1.69 12.46 -0.06
N ASP A 122 -1.62 13.76 0.22
CA ASP A 122 -1.17 14.78 -0.71
C ASP A 122 0.35 14.95 -0.72
N GLY A 123 1.08 14.12 0.03
CA GLY A 123 2.54 14.08 0.06
C GLY A 123 3.16 14.96 1.15
N GLY A 124 4.48 15.10 1.08
CA GLY A 124 5.30 15.64 2.18
C GLY A 124 6.08 14.53 2.87
N SER A 125 6.88 14.89 3.86
CA SER A 125 7.71 13.92 4.58
C SER A 125 6.86 13.09 5.54
N PRO A 126 6.83 11.76 5.41
CA PRO A 126 6.15 10.92 6.40
C PRO A 126 6.93 10.85 7.70
N THR A 127 6.22 10.58 8.79
CA THR A 127 6.80 10.17 10.07
C THR A 127 6.93 8.66 10.11
N THR A 128 8.07 8.17 10.59
CA THR A 128 8.29 6.74 10.84
C THR A 128 8.46 6.51 12.33
N ILE A 129 7.68 5.59 12.89
CA ILE A 129 7.69 5.22 14.29
C ILE A 129 8.16 3.76 14.37
N ALA A 130 9.21 3.49 15.14
CA ALA A 130 9.61 2.12 15.42
C ALA A 130 8.56 1.46 16.30
N VAL A 131 8.11 0.25 15.94
CA VAL A 131 7.00 -0.41 16.63
C VAL A 131 7.45 -1.66 17.37
N SER A 132 8.24 -2.53 16.72
CA SER A 132 8.73 -3.73 17.38
C SER A 132 10.01 -4.27 16.73
N ASP A 133 10.89 -4.75 17.60
CA ASP A 133 11.92 -5.73 17.28
C ASP A 133 11.36 -7.09 17.71
N ASN A 134 11.37 -8.11 16.84
CA ASN A 134 10.88 -9.49 17.08
C ASN A 134 9.46 -9.86 16.57
N LEU A 135 9.01 -9.29 15.45
CA LEU A 135 7.89 -9.82 14.63
C LEU A 135 6.52 -9.94 15.34
N ILE A 136 6.31 -9.32 16.50
CA ILE A 136 4.96 -9.24 17.08
C ILE A 136 4.10 -8.42 16.12
N LEU A 137 3.04 -9.05 15.60
CA LEU A 137 2.12 -8.43 14.65
C LEU A 137 1.48 -7.21 15.31
N THR A 138 1.95 -6.03 14.93
CA THR A 138 1.32 -4.79 15.33
C THR A 138 0.26 -4.47 14.32
N HIS A 139 -0.97 -4.37 14.80
CA HIS A 139 -2.11 -4.04 13.96
C HIS A 139 -2.53 -2.59 14.16
N ILE A 140 -2.93 -1.97 13.05
CA ILE A 140 -3.58 -0.67 12.99
C ILE A 140 -5.08 -0.96 13.08
N VAL A 141 -5.71 -0.62 14.21
CA VAL A 141 -7.14 -0.93 14.47
C VAL A 141 -8.09 0.21 14.07
N GLY A 142 -7.59 1.21 13.36
CA GLY A 142 -8.29 2.45 13.02
C GLY A 142 -7.76 3.65 13.80
N TRP A 143 -7.79 4.83 13.19
CA TRP A 143 -7.22 6.05 13.77
C TRP A 143 -7.86 7.31 13.19
N THR A 144 -7.86 8.37 14.00
CA THR A 144 -8.29 9.71 13.61
C THR A 144 -7.12 10.66 13.72
N THR A 145 -7.17 11.76 12.98
CA THR A 145 -6.39 12.95 13.32
C THR A 145 -7.17 13.73 14.37
N ALA A 146 -6.46 14.37 15.32
CA ALA A 146 -7.08 15.26 16.30
C ALA A 146 -7.65 16.53 15.64
#